data_AF-A0A0L0CP82-F1
#
_entry.id   AF-A0A0L0CP82-F1
#
_cell.length_a   1.000
_cell.length_b   1.000
_cell.length_c   1.000
_cell.angle_alpha   90.00
_cell.angle_beta   90.00
_cell.angle_gamma   90.00
#
_symmetry.space_group_name_H-M   'P 1'
#
loop_
_entity.id
_entity.type
_entity.pdbx_description
1 polymer ?
#
loop_
_entity_poly.entity_id
_entity_poly.type
_entity_poly.pdbx_seq_one_letter_code
_entity_poly.pdbx_strand_id
1 'polypeptide(L)'
;MDKTTKTIVKRNRDKRHNKRWADNEIKQLLQYIKEQAEFEKPTAQIFYRKFLETSNLDASWSLCRWKIKNLKVNYRKAETWRRSNGFVETQPNVKGFYSMVLYYI
;
A
#
# COMPACT_ATOMS: atom_id res chain seq x y z
N MET A 1 0.21 -47.31 -0.88
CA MET A 1 0.89 -46.00 -0.80
C MET A 1 -0.02 -44.96 -1.42
N ASP A 2 -0.80 -44.25 -0.61
CA ASP A 2 -1.80 -43.31 -1.10
C ASP A 2 -1.17 -41.93 -1.34
N LYS A 3 -1.29 -41.41 -2.56
CA LYS A 3 -0.72 -40.11 -2.96
C LYS A 3 -1.78 -39.04 -2.76
N THR A 4 -1.83 -38.47 -1.56
CA THR A 4 -2.73 -37.34 -1.25
C THR A 4 -2.32 -36.11 -2.07
N THR A 5 -3.02 -35.89 -3.18
CA THR A 5 -2.78 -34.75 -4.06
C THR A 5 -3.39 -33.51 -3.42
N LYS A 6 -2.55 -32.63 -2.85
CA LYS A 6 -3.01 -31.36 -2.28
C LYS A 6 -3.56 -30.47 -3.39
N THR A 7 -4.89 -30.33 -3.45
CA THR A 7 -5.58 -29.42 -4.36
C THR A 7 -5.18 -27.98 -4.02
N ILE A 8 -4.34 -27.36 -4.86
CA ILE A 8 -4.01 -25.94 -4.74
C ILE A 8 -5.25 -25.15 -5.17
N VAL A 9 -6.05 -24.72 -4.19
CA VAL A 9 -7.16 -23.81 -4.44
C VAL A 9 -6.58 -22.48 -4.94
N LYS A 10 -6.60 -22.27 -6.27
CA LYS A 10 -6.29 -20.98 -6.88
C LYS A 10 -7.26 -19.95 -6.30
N ARG A 11 -6.77 -19.05 -5.45
CA ARG A 11 -7.56 -17.92 -4.94
C ARG A 11 -8.13 -17.18 -6.14
N ASN A 12 -9.44 -17.21 -6.28
CA ASN A 12 -10.15 -16.48 -7.32
C ASN A 12 -9.91 -14.99 -7.05
N ARG A 13 -8.94 -14.38 -7.72
CA ARG A 13 -8.70 -12.94 -7.63
C ARG A 13 -9.89 -12.28 -8.29
N ASP A 14 -10.81 -11.83 -7.45
CA ASP A 14 -12.00 -11.13 -7.88
C ASP A 14 -11.60 -10.02 -8.86
N LYS A 15 -12.14 -10.04 -10.09
CA LYS A 15 -11.74 -9.13 -11.18
C LYS A 15 -11.94 -7.66 -10.80
N ARG A 16 -12.74 -7.40 -9.76
CA ARG A 16 -12.99 -6.11 -9.11
C ARG A 16 -11.72 -5.47 -8.50
N HIS A 17 -10.61 -6.21 -8.41
CA HIS A 17 -9.33 -5.74 -7.87
C HIS A 17 -8.43 -4.98 -8.86
N ASN A 18 -8.81 -4.85 -10.12
CA ASN A 18 -8.01 -4.20 -11.17
C ASN A 18 -8.40 -2.73 -11.42
N LYS A 19 -8.57 -1.92 -10.36
CA LYS A 19 -8.63 -0.45 -10.55
C LYS A 19 -7.28 0.03 -11.10
N ARG A 20 -7.31 0.76 -12.22
CA ARG A 20 -6.14 1.54 -12.69
C ARG A 20 -6.09 2.80 -11.84
N TRP A 21 -5.01 2.94 -11.07
CA TRP A 21 -4.80 4.09 -10.20
C TRP A 21 -4.07 5.19 -10.95
N ALA A 22 -4.62 6.39 -10.95
CA ALA A 22 -3.93 7.57 -11.44
C ALA A 22 -2.97 8.11 -10.37
N ASP A 23 -1.91 8.82 -10.79
CA ASP A 23 -0.88 9.29 -9.86
C ASP A 23 -1.41 10.32 -8.86
N ASN A 24 -2.39 11.13 -9.24
CA ASN A 24 -3.07 12.06 -8.35
C ASN A 24 -3.84 11.32 -7.24
N GLU A 25 -4.56 10.26 -7.57
CA GLU A 25 -5.29 9.41 -6.62
C GLU A 25 -4.32 8.77 -5.60
N ILE A 26 -3.17 8.27 -6.09
CA ILE A 26 -2.14 7.68 -5.24
C ILE A 26 -1.56 8.72 -4.31
N LYS A 27 -1.24 9.93 -4.81
CA LYS A 27 -0.71 11.03 -4.00
C LYS A 27 -1.70 11.45 -2.93
N GLN A 28 -2.98 11.62 -3.27
CA GLN A 28 -4.03 11.97 -2.30
C GLN A 28 -4.13 10.93 -1.19
N LEU A 29 -4.14 9.64 -1.54
CA LEU A 29 -4.21 8.56 -0.57
C LEU A 29 -2.98 8.52 0.36
N LEU A 30 -1.78 8.71 -0.18
CA LEU A 30 -0.55 8.78 0.61
C LEU A 30 -0.52 10.01 1.52
N GLN A 31 -0.97 11.16 1.03
CA GLN A 31 -1.05 12.39 1.79
C GLN A 31 -2.01 12.24 2.97
N TYR A 32 -3.21 11.68 2.73
CA TYR A 32 -4.18 11.42 3.79
C TYR A 32 -3.62 10.48 4.86
N ILE A 33 -2.91 9.41 4.46
CA ILE A 33 -2.24 8.52 5.42
C ILE A 33 -1.19 9.26 6.23
N LYS A 34 -0.40 10.13 5.60
CA LYS A 34 0.61 10.90 6.31
C LYS A 34 -0.01 11.84 7.35
N GLU A 35 -1.09 12.52 7.00
CA GLU A 35 -1.77 13.49 7.88
C GLU A 35 -2.53 12.80 9.02
N GLN A 36 -3.13 11.64 8.77
CA GLN A 36 -4.00 10.97 9.72
C GLN A 36 -3.33 9.78 10.45
N ALA A 37 -2.08 9.45 10.13
CA ALA A 37 -1.35 8.32 10.73
C ALA A 37 -1.16 8.44 12.24
N GLU A 38 -1.05 9.65 12.78
CA GLU A 38 -0.93 9.87 14.23
C GLU A 38 -2.24 9.60 14.97
N PHE A 39 -3.39 9.79 14.30
CA PHE A 39 -4.70 9.74 14.93
C PHE A 39 -5.38 8.38 14.80
N GLU A 40 -5.28 7.73 13.63
CA GLU A 40 -5.95 6.46 13.39
C GLU A 40 -5.09 5.54 12.50
N LYS A 41 -4.90 4.29 12.95
CA LYS A 41 -4.06 3.35 12.20
C LYS A 41 -4.68 3.03 10.83
N PRO A 42 -3.94 3.15 9.71
CA PRO A 42 -4.36 2.79 8.34
C PRO A 42 -4.58 1.28 8.11
N THR A 43 -4.85 0.53 9.17
CA THR A 43 -5.32 -0.86 9.15
C THR A 43 -6.84 -0.95 9.31
N ALA A 44 -7.49 0.09 9.84
CA ALA A 44 -8.94 0.12 10.06
C ALA A 44 -9.73 0.36 8.76
N GLN A 45 -10.90 -0.27 8.64
CA GLN A 45 -11.82 -0.02 7.52
C GLN A 45 -12.39 1.40 7.57
N ILE A 46 -12.68 1.90 8.77
CA ILE A 46 -13.26 3.23 9.02
C ILE A 46 -12.34 4.32 8.47
N PHE A 47 -11.03 4.19 8.70
CA PHE A 47 -10.00 5.07 8.14
C PHE A 47 -10.17 5.32 6.63
N TYR A 48 -10.27 4.24 5.85
CA TYR A 48 -10.40 4.35 4.39
C TYR A 48 -11.80 4.78 3.95
N ARG A 49 -12.85 4.53 4.74
CA ARG A 49 -14.19 5.06 4.45
C ARG A 49 -14.22 6.58 4.59
N LYS A 50 -13.67 7.13 5.68
CA LYS A 50 -13.51 8.58 5.86
C LYS A 50 -12.72 9.22 4.71
N PHE A 51 -11.65 8.57 4.28
CA PHE A 51 -10.91 8.99 3.08
C PHE A 51 -11.79 9.01 1.83
N LEU A 52 -12.57 7.95 1.59
CA LEU A 52 -13.44 7.85 0.41
C LEU A 52 -14.67 8.77 0.46
N GLU A 53 -15.08 9.22 1.65
CA GLU A 53 -16.12 10.25 1.81
C GLU A 53 -15.59 11.65 1.48
N THR A 54 -14.31 11.90 1.78
CA THR A 54 -13.65 13.19 1.54
C THR A 54 -13.02 13.29 0.15
N SER A 55 -12.62 12.15 -0.43
CA SER A 55 -12.07 12.07 -1.77
C SER A 55 -13.13 11.60 -2.76
N ASN A 56 -13.24 12.24 -3.92
CA ASN A 56 -14.16 11.83 -4.99
C ASN A 56 -13.62 10.61 -5.76
N LEU A 57 -13.21 9.58 -5.04
CA LEU A 57 -12.45 8.43 -5.53
C LEU A 57 -13.40 7.24 -5.69
N ASP A 58 -13.58 6.79 -6.92
CA ASP A 58 -14.32 5.55 -7.20
C ASP A 58 -13.44 4.34 -6.85
N ALA A 59 -13.39 4.01 -5.56
CA ALA A 59 -12.65 2.88 -5.02
C ALA A 59 -13.33 2.37 -3.74
N SER A 60 -13.19 1.08 -3.46
CA SER A 60 -13.60 0.51 -2.17
C SER A 60 -12.47 0.60 -1.15
N TRP A 61 -12.81 0.59 0.14
CA TRP A 61 -11.83 0.59 1.23
C TRP A 61 -10.82 -0.57 1.11
N SER A 62 -11.24 -1.72 0.59
CA SER A 62 -10.38 -2.89 0.38
C SER A 62 -9.39 -2.67 -0.76
N LEU A 63 -9.78 -1.94 -1.82
CA LEU A 63 -8.88 -1.53 -2.90
C LEU A 63 -7.82 -0.54 -2.41
N CYS A 64 -8.22 0.46 -1.62
CA CYS A 64 -7.28 1.39 -1.01
C CYS A 64 -6.25 0.65 -0.16
N ARG A 65 -6.70 -0.22 0.76
CA ARG A 65 -5.82 -1.03 1.61
C ARG A 65 -4.86 -1.91 0.79
N TRP A 66 -5.37 -2.58 -0.24
CA TRP A 66 -4.53 -3.40 -1.12
C TRP A 66 -3.51 -2.57 -1.90
N LYS A 67 -3.91 -1.39 -2.39
CA LYS A 67 -3.02 -0.48 -3.09
C LYS A 67 -1.87 -0.04 -2.18
N ILE A 68 -2.18 0.35 -0.95
CA ILE A 68 -1.17 0.72 0.05
C ILE A 68 -0.21 -0.44 0.36
N LYS A 69 -0.75 -1.64 0.57
CA LYS A 69 0.08 -2.83 0.77
C LYS A 69 1.00 -3.10 -0.42
N ASN A 70 0.51 -2.93 -1.65
CA ASN A 70 1.31 -3.10 -2.86
C ASN A 70 2.40 -2.02 -2.98
N LEU A 71 2.07 -0.75 -2.73
CA LEU A 71 3.04 0.35 -2.72
C LEU A 71 4.15 0.11 -1.68
N LYS A 72 3.81 -0.38 -0.48
CA LYS A 72 4.77 -0.78 0.57
C LYS A 72 5.72 -1.88 0.09
N VAL A 73 5.20 -2.92 -0.57
CA VAL A 73 6.02 -4.01 -1.10
C VAL A 73 6.95 -3.51 -2.22
N ASN A 74 6.42 -2.71 -3.15
CA ASN A 74 7.21 -2.17 -4.26
C ASN A 74 8.31 -1.22 -3.76
N TYR A 75 8.00 -0.35 -2.80
CA TYR A 75 8.98 0.50 -2.15
C TYR A 75 10.09 -0.31 -1.49
N ARG A 76 9.74 -1.35 -0.71
CA ARG A 76 10.74 -2.23 -0.07
C ARG A 76 11.64 -2.90 -1.11
N LYS A 77 11.09 -3.38 -2.23
CA LYS A 77 11.89 -3.95 -3.33
C LYS A 77 12.84 -2.92 -3.93
N ALA A 78 12.35 -1.71 -4.21
CA ALA A 78 13.16 -0.62 -4.73
C ALA A 78 14.27 -0.22 -3.74
N GLU A 79 13.95 -0.17 -2.45
CA GLU A 79 14.90 0.12 -1.37
C GLU A 79 15.97 -0.98 -1.22
N THR A 80 15.57 -2.25 -1.28
CA THR A 80 16.52 -3.38 -1.28
C THR A 80 17.45 -3.31 -2.50
N TRP A 81 16.89 -3.07 -3.68
CA TRP A 81 17.67 -2.92 -4.91
C TRP A 81 18.63 -1.72 -4.84
N ARG A 82 18.17 -0.59 -4.28
CA ARG A 82 18.99 0.60 -4.04
C ARG A 82 20.18 0.29 -3.14
N ARG A 83 19.94 -0.42 -2.03
CA ARG A 83 20.97 -0.83 -1.08
C ARG A 83 21.97 -1.83 -1.69
N SER A 84 21.49 -2.79 -2.49
CA SER A 84 22.38 -3.77 -3.13
C SER A 84 23.28 -3.17 -4.21
N ASN A 85 22.86 -2.07 -4.85
CA ASN A 85 23.63 -1.41 -5.89
C ASN A 85 24.56 -0.29 -5.37
N GLY A 86 24.77 -0.20 -4.05
CA GLY A 86 25.72 0.74 -3.47
C GLY A 86 25.37 2.21 -3.70
N PHE A 87 24.11 2.55 -3.99
CA PHE A 87 23.70 3.93 -4.18
C PHE A 87 23.74 4.66 -2.84
N VAL A 88 24.78 5.48 -2.65
CA VAL A 88 24.94 6.36 -1.47
C VAL A 88 24.05 7.58 -1.67
N GLU A 89 23.05 7.69 -0.80
CA GLU A 89 22.09 8.78 -0.81
C GLU A 89 22.73 10.06 -0.28
N THR A 90 22.95 11.04 -1.17
CA THR A 90 23.52 12.35 -0.84
C THR A 90 22.52 13.32 -0.21
N GLN A 91 21.27 12.92 0.04
CA GLN A 91 20.21 13.80 0.55
C GLN A 91 19.52 13.19 1.79
N PRO A 92 19.72 13.75 3.01
CA PRO A 92 19.23 13.17 4.25
C PRO A 92 17.70 13.29 4.48
N ASN A 93 16.96 14.01 3.63
CA ASN A 93 15.59 14.46 3.96
C ASN A 93 14.45 13.55 3.45
N VAL A 94 14.71 12.52 2.64
CA VAL A 94 13.62 11.67 2.08
C VAL A 94 13.20 10.50 2.98
N LYS A 95 13.97 10.21 4.04
CA LYS A 95 13.67 9.12 4.99
C LYS A 95 12.35 9.35 5.75
N GLY A 96 11.91 10.59 5.96
CA GLY A 96 10.72 10.91 6.74
C GLY A 96 9.39 10.49 6.08
N PHE A 97 9.30 10.62 4.75
CA PHE A 97 8.00 10.49 4.06
C PHE A 97 7.53 9.04 3.93
N TYR A 98 8.45 8.09 3.72
CA TYR A 98 8.12 6.68 3.51
C TYR A 98 8.41 5.78 4.72
N SER A 99 9.28 6.18 5.64
CA SER A 99 9.55 5.42 6.87
C SER A 99 8.40 5.50 7.88
N MET A 100 7.74 6.66 8.03
CA MET A 100 6.57 6.79 8.91
C MET A 100 5.40 5.94 8.41
N VAL A 101 5.10 5.95 7.11
CA VAL A 101 4.04 5.10 6.53
C VAL A 101 4.30 3.61 6.79
N LEU A 102 5.56 3.19 6.92
CA LEU A 102 5.91 1.80 7.25
C LEU A 102 5.72 1.44 8.73
N TYR A 103 5.84 2.39 9.66
CA TYR A 103 5.70 2.20 11.11
C TYR A 103 4.24 2.15 11.57
N TYR A 104 3.33 2.82 10.86
CA TYR A 104 1.93 2.94 11.25
C TYR A 104 0.96 1.98 10.50
N ILE A 105 1.43 1.19 9.53
CA ILE A 105 0.65 0.11 8.85
C ILE A 105 1.17 -1.30 9.19
#